data_AF-A0A967VZG5-F1
#
_entry.id   AF-A0A967VZG5-F1
#
_cell.length_a   1.000
_cell.length_b   1.000
_cell.length_c   1.000
_cell.angle_alpha   90.00
_cell.angle_beta   90.00
_cell.angle_gamma   90.00
#
_symmetry.space_group_name_H-M   'P 1'
#
loop_
_entity.id
_entity.type
_entity.pdbx_description
1 polymer ?
#
loop_
_entity_poly.entity_id
_entity_poly.type
_entity_poly.pdbx_seq_one_letter_code
_entity_poly.pdbx_strand_id
1 'polypeptide(L)' 'EGINVEFLAAPVGFMKGDDGKVTAMRAIRMELGEPDDSGRRRPIPIEGSEFEIPASA' A
#
# COMPACT_ATOMS: atom_id res chain seq x y z
N GLU A 1 17.01 -13.82 -3.47
CA GLU A 1 16.34 -13.20 -4.64
C GLU A 1 14.86 -13.58 -4.64
N GLY A 2 14.00 -12.80 -5.30
CA GLY A 2 12.56 -13.08 -5.38
C GLY A 2 11.67 -12.24 -4.46
N ILE A 3 12.18 -11.15 -3.89
CA ILE A 3 11.37 -10.19 -3.14
C ILE A 3 10.64 -9.30 -4.15
N ASN A 4 9.31 -9.35 -4.11
CA ASN A 4 8.48 -8.39 -4.85
C ASN A 4 8.37 -7.11 -4.02
N VAL A 5 8.73 -5.97 -4.62
CA VAL A 5 8.66 -4.66 -3.99
C VAL A 5 7.57 -3.84 -4.69
N GLU A 6 6.49 -3.56 -3.96
CA GLU A 6 5.43 -2.66 -4.42
C GLU A 6 5.82 -1.22 -4.08
N PHE A 7 6.23 -0.47 -5.11
CA PHE A 7 6.49 0.96 -4.98
C PHE A 7 5.18 1.75 -4.99
N LEU A 8 5.22 2.93 -4.37
CA LEU A 8 4.10 3.88 -4.35
C LEU A 8 2.79 3.22 -3.89
N ALA A 9 2.88 2.41 -2.84
CA ALA A 9 1.75 1.78 -2.19
C ALA A 9 1.84 2.07 -0.69
N ALA A 10 0.72 2.44 -0.06
CA ALA A 10 0.64 2.54 1.39
C ALA A 10 -0.52 1.72 1.93
N PRO A 11 -0.36 1.10 3.12
CA PRO A 11 -1.43 0.33 3.75
C PRO A 11 -2.58 1.25 4.20
N VAL A 12 -3.80 0.82 3.96
CA VAL A 12 -5.04 1.48 4.43
C VAL A 12 -5.90 0.57 5.31
N GLY A 13 -5.58 -0.73 5.40
CA GLY A 13 -6.25 -1.65 6.31
C GLY A 13 -5.89 -3.12 6.07
N PHE A 14 -6.54 -4.00 6.83
CA PHE A 14 -6.38 -5.45 6.69
C PHE A 14 -7.75 -6.11 6.50
N MET A 15 -7.78 -7.13 5.64
CA MET A 15 -8.94 -7.99 5.45
C MET A 15 -8.80 -9.20 6.38
N LYS A 16 -9.93 -9.60 7.00
CA LYS A 16 -9.99 -10.76 7.88
C LYS A 16 -10.94 -11.80 7.30
N GLY A 17 -10.55 -13.06 7.39
CA GLY A 17 -11.44 -14.20 7.14
C GLY A 17 -12.41 -14.44 8.31
N ASP A 18 -13.33 -15.39 8.12
CA ASP A 18 -14.33 -15.78 9.12
C ASP A 18 -13.71 -16.35 10.41
N ASP A 19 -12.48 -16.88 10.33
CA ASP A 19 -11.70 -17.35 11.47
C ASP A 19 -10.98 -16.22 12.23
N GLY A 20 -11.18 -14.97 11.80
CA GLY A 20 -10.58 -13.76 12.37
C GLY A 20 -9.14 -13.51 11.97
N LYS A 21 -8.52 -14.36 11.14
CA LYS A 21 -7.14 -14.19 10.69
C LYS A 21 -7.02 -13.23 9.51
N VAL A 22 -5.86 -12.59 9.38
CA VAL A 22 -5.55 -11.71 8.25
C VAL A 22 -5.38 -12.55 6.99
N THR A 23 -6.07 -12.14 5.92
CA THR A 23 -6.01 -12.79 4.60
C THR A 23 -5.40 -11.88 3.53
N ALA A 24 -5.48 -10.57 3.72
CA ALA A 24 -4.86 -9.58 2.85
C ALA A 24 -4.61 -8.25 3.56
N MET A 25 -3.68 -7.47 3.02
CA MET A 25 -3.52 -6.05 3.32
C MET A 25 -4.16 -5.24 2.19
N ARG A 26 -5.08 -4.34 2.53
CA ARG A 26 -5.60 -3.36 1.58
C ARG A 26 -4.61 -2.20 1.52
N ALA A 27 -4.20 -1.84 0.32
CA ALA A 27 -3.29 -0.73 0.03
C ALA A 27 -3.93 0.24 -0.97
N ILE A 28 -3.43 1.47 -1.00
CA ILE A 28 -3.80 2.48 -2.00
C ILE A 28 -2.57 2.86 -2.83
N ARG A 29 -2.75 3.14 -4.13
CA ARG A 29 -1.66 3.63 -4.97
C ARG A 29 -1.37 5.10 -4.65
N MET A 30 -0.11 5.46 -4.82
CA MET A 30 0.41 6.80 -4.64
C MET A 30 0.99 7.31 -5.96
N GLU A 31 0.97 8.63 -6.13
CA GLU A 31 1.73 9.32 -7.18
C GLU A 31 2.79 10.24 -6.56
N LEU A 32 3.78 10.62 -7.37
CA LEU A 32 4.85 11.50 -6.92
C LEU A 32 4.41 12.96 -7.05
N GLY A 33 4.15 13.62 -5.92
CA GLY A 33 3.92 15.05 -5.85
C GLY A 33 5.20 15.89 -5.85
N GLU A 34 5.11 17.10 -5.31
CA GLU A 34 6.24 18.02 -5.24
C GLU A 34 7.36 17.53 -4.30
N PRO A 35 8.63 17.87 -4.60
CA PRO A 35 9.74 17.67 -3.68
C PRO A 35 9.53 18.37 -2.34
N ASP A 36 9.91 17.68 -1.26
CA ASP A 36 10.08 18.28 0.06
C ASP A 36 11.49 18.87 0.24
N ASP A 37 11.75 19.42 1.44
CA ASP A 37 13.04 20.04 1.79
C ASP A 37 14.23 19.06 1.73
N SER A 38 13.99 17.74 1.73
CA SER A 38 15.02 16.72 1.54
C SER A 38 15.29 16.41 0.05
N GLY A 39 14.53 17.02 -0.87
CA GLY A 39 14.54 16.73 -2.30
C GLY A 39 13.72 15.49 -2.67
N ARG A 40 13.05 14.83 -1.72
CA ARG A 40 12.20 13.67 -1.99
C ARG A 40 10.81 14.14 -2.38
N ARG A 41 10.28 13.62 -3.49
CA ARG A 41 8.89 13.86 -3.86
C ARG A 41 7.95 13.22 -2.85
N ARG A 42 6.99 14.00 -2.36
CA ARG A 42 5.98 13.50 -1.43
C ARG A 42 5.03 12.54 -2.14
N PRO A 43 4.72 11.36 -1.57
CA PRO A 43 3.68 10.50 -2.13
C PRO A 43 2.30 11.12 -1.88
N ILE A 44 1.47 11.19 -2.92
CA ILE A 44 0.09 11.69 -2.86
C ILE A 44 -0.86 10.52 -3.19
N PRO A 45 -1.92 10.25 -2.39
CA PRO A 45 -2.86 9.17 -2.67
C PRO A 45 -3.63 9.37 -3.96
N ILE A 46 -3.78 8.29 -4.74
CA ILE A 46 -4.69 8.24 -5.89
C ILE A 46 -6.03 7.69 -5.39
N GLU A 47 -7.06 8.54 -5.27
CA GLU A 47 -8.37 8.12 -4.79
C GLU A 47 -9.00 7.02 -5.66
N GLY A 48 -9.62 6.02 -5.05
CA GLY A 48 -10.26 4.90 -5.75
C GLY A 48 -9.28 3.86 -6.31
N SER A 49 -7.98 3.99 -6.03
CA SER A 49 -6.94 3.07 -6.49
C SER A 49 -6.65 1.92 -5.51
N GLU A 50 -7.57 1.64 -4.58
CA GLU A 50 -7.34 0.62 -3.58
C GLU A 50 -7.24 -0.78 -4.19
N PHE A 51 -6.31 -1.57 -3.68
CA PHE A 51 -6.08 -2.94 -4.10
C PHE A 51 -5.67 -3.81 -2.91
N GLU A 52 -5.79 -5.12 -3.08
CA GLU A 52 -5.45 -6.10 -2.05
C GLU A 52 -4.12 -6.77 -2.36
N ILE A 53 -3.28 -6.87 -1.34
CA ILE A 53 -2.04 -7.64 -1.36
C ILE A 53 -2.27 -8.85 -0.46
N PRO A 54 -2.32 -10.09 -1.01
CA PRO A 54 -2.47 -11.30 -0.20
C PRO A 54 -1.40 -11.36 0.89
N ALA A 55 -1.85 -11.54 2.13
CA ALA A 55 -0.97 -11.54 3.30
C ALA A 55 -1.57 -12.43 4.38
N SER A 56 -0.76 -13.30 4.96
CA SER A 56 -1.12 -14.14 6.10
C SER A 56 -0.24 -13.78 7.29
N ALA A 57 -0.85 -13.57 8.46
CA ALA A 57 -0.15 -13.36 9.72
C ALA A 57 -0.14 -14.65 10.56
#